data_AF-A0A1G3PYC0-F1
#
_entry.id   AF-A0A1G3PYC0-F1
#
_cell.length_a   1.000
_cell.length_b   1.000
_cell.length_c   1.000
_cell.angle_alpha   90.00
_cell.angle_beta   90.00
_cell.angle_gamma   90.00
#
_symmetry.space_group_name_H-M   'P 1'
#
loop_
_entity.id
_entity.type
_entity.pdbx_description
1 polymer ?
#
loop_
_entity_poly.entity_id
_entity_poly.type
_entity_poly.pdbx_seq_one_letter_code
_entity_poly.pdbx_strand_id
1 'polypeptide(L)'
;MKNLLLRLLLPVVFMSIIFSNGLFGLTMKQKIKLNKVDLTVTITYTDKDKEFAQYVQERIKTYIPAVEKFLQKDLLRDKIEIRIMPSDGLNAGDYIEIGPASVESPALLFHELNHYWFGYYGTDSDSRWLIEGLMSFIPMAMYENGYLDLTEKERKKINSAWGFNYWGSVAKDNTISLIDKNGKDSKPGWVLFYPNSYKVQYIIFKELGKGAYHSLLLKLYENWPMKNISHFLSILNSLKNRDWNSLLAGWLFPGNFKKISPELFLDSDIDELADIEEIYDQTDPNNPDSDNDGYADGWEYYHGYDPASFTAIPGIKFPIIDGVAGVEKYKVLLEKEDAQNDATSSTDIKKITLYRIEDKLYIQVEFYKAELKTTYLTFHLQSSTGNNYWLQTWNPPAPHWTSQFKNSDPYEKWKTMDNAPVFEARFSGIVEMMFAPSDYKLSTFNLTFYAGGINGKDSVFDSDSININDIKW
;
A
#
# COMPACT_ATOMS: atom_id res chain seq x y z
N MET A 1 -38.71 5.71 33.29
CA MET A 1 -38.06 4.61 34.04
C MET A 1 -38.77 3.31 33.69
N LYS A 2 -38.01 2.30 33.26
CA LYS A 2 -38.43 1.12 32.47
C LYS A 2 -38.73 1.46 31.00
N ASN A 3 -38.03 0.81 30.07
CA ASN A 3 -38.10 0.92 28.59
C ASN A 3 -37.11 1.84 27.85
N LEU A 4 -35.97 2.21 28.45
CA LEU A 4 -34.83 2.77 27.68
C LEU A 4 -33.47 2.17 28.04
N LEU A 5 -33.46 1.02 28.73
CA LEU A 5 -32.27 0.34 29.26
C LEU A 5 -31.98 -1.00 28.55
N LEU A 6 -32.57 -1.24 27.37
CA LEU A 6 -32.47 -2.51 26.63
C LEU A 6 -31.81 -2.39 25.24
N ARG A 7 -31.05 -1.31 24.97
CA ARG A 7 -30.36 -1.12 23.67
C ARG A 7 -28.88 -0.70 23.75
N LEU A 8 -28.23 -0.86 24.90
CA LEU A 8 -26.83 -0.42 25.09
C LEU A 8 -25.92 -1.45 25.77
N LEU A 9 -26.18 -2.76 25.64
CA LEU A 9 -25.33 -3.80 26.25
C LEU A 9 -25.18 -5.11 25.44
N LEU A 10 -25.24 -5.09 24.11
CA LEU A 10 -24.91 -6.27 23.27
C LEU A 10 -24.20 -5.80 21.98
N PRO A 11 -22.88 -6.09 21.85
CA PRO A 11 -22.49 -7.35 21.20
C PRO A 11 -21.42 -8.16 21.95
N VAL A 12 -21.33 -8.11 23.28
CA VAL A 12 -20.23 -8.80 24.02
C VAL A 12 -20.59 -10.19 24.57
N VAL A 13 -21.86 -10.65 24.57
CA VAL A 13 -22.21 -11.97 25.19
C VAL A 13 -23.23 -12.81 24.41
N PHE A 14 -23.59 -12.49 23.16
CA PHE A 14 -24.50 -13.33 22.35
C PHE A 14 -23.97 -13.71 20.96
N MET A 15 -22.65 -13.83 20.81
CA MET A 15 -22.04 -14.62 19.73
C MET A 15 -21.28 -15.85 20.28
N SER A 16 -21.47 -16.18 21.55
CA SER A 16 -20.85 -17.32 22.23
C SER A 16 -21.80 -18.51 22.43
N ILE A 17 -23.03 -18.48 21.86
CA ILE A 17 -24.00 -19.60 21.93
C ILE A 17 -24.63 -19.88 20.54
N ILE A 18 -23.83 -19.83 19.48
CA ILE A 18 -24.10 -20.54 18.21
C ILE A 18 -22.81 -21.23 17.77
N PHE A 19 -22.17 -21.98 18.66
CA PHE A 19 -21.12 -22.95 18.31
C PHE A 19 -21.25 -24.20 19.17
N SER A 20 -22.49 -24.67 19.33
CA SER A 20 -22.75 -26.04 19.80
C SER A 20 -23.48 -26.75 18.67
N ASN A 21 -22.69 -27.29 17.74
CA ASN A 21 -22.95 -28.41 16.82
C ASN A 21 -22.42 -28.12 15.41
N GLY A 22 -21.10 -28.34 15.23
CA GLY A 22 -20.51 -28.74 13.94
C GLY A 22 -19.69 -27.71 13.16
N LEU A 23 -18.50 -27.33 13.64
CA LEU A 23 -17.38 -26.82 12.81
C LEU A 23 -16.13 -26.67 13.70
N PHE A 24 -15.30 -27.72 13.80
CA PHE A 24 -13.99 -27.58 14.42
C PHE A 24 -13.10 -26.78 13.46
N GLY A 25 -12.60 -25.61 13.89
CA GLY A 25 -11.58 -24.89 13.14
C GLY A 25 -10.38 -25.81 12.89
N LEU A 26 -9.86 -25.80 11.67
CA LEU A 26 -8.59 -26.43 11.36
C LEU A 26 -7.48 -25.75 12.18
N THR A 27 -6.42 -26.49 12.48
CA THR A 27 -5.29 -25.95 13.24
C THR A 27 -3.95 -26.24 12.55
N MET A 28 -3.06 -25.26 12.62
CA MET A 28 -1.65 -25.41 12.25
C MET A 28 -0.80 -25.03 13.45
N LYS A 29 0.42 -25.56 13.51
CA LYS A 29 1.39 -25.16 14.53
C LYS A 29 2.67 -24.69 13.89
N GLN A 30 3.23 -23.62 14.43
CA GLN A 30 4.53 -23.09 14.07
C GLN A 30 5.40 -23.02 15.32
N LYS A 31 6.58 -23.62 15.25
CA LYS A 31 7.60 -23.47 16.29
C LYS A 31 8.56 -22.36 15.88
N ILE A 32 8.88 -21.46 16.80
CA ILE A 32 9.79 -20.34 16.59
C ILE A 32 10.77 -20.35 17.74
N LYS A 33 12.06 -20.41 17.42
CA LYS A 33 13.13 -20.34 18.42
C LYS A 33 13.42 -18.86 18.71
N LEU A 34 13.18 -18.44 19.94
CA LEU A 34 13.46 -17.09 20.42
C LEU A 34 14.68 -17.11 21.35
N ASN A 35 15.09 -15.94 21.82
CA ASN A 35 16.30 -15.82 22.64
C ASN A 35 16.19 -16.59 23.97
N LYS A 36 15.02 -16.58 24.61
CA LYS A 36 14.79 -17.19 25.94
C LYS A 36 13.87 -18.40 25.94
N VAL A 37 13.00 -18.52 24.94
CA VAL A 37 11.93 -19.52 24.91
C VAL A 37 11.81 -20.15 23.53
N ASP A 38 11.35 -21.39 23.48
CA ASP A 38 10.87 -22.01 22.24
C ASP A 38 9.36 -21.76 22.15
N LEU A 39 8.96 -20.79 21.35
CA LEU A 39 7.56 -20.41 21.17
C LEU A 39 6.85 -21.42 20.26
N THR A 40 5.70 -21.91 20.71
CA THR A 40 4.74 -22.64 19.86
C THR A 40 3.53 -21.75 19.59
N VAL A 41 3.34 -21.36 18.33
CA VAL A 41 2.16 -20.65 17.87
C VAL A 41 1.17 -21.65 17.29
N THR A 42 -0.08 -21.65 17.79
CA THR A 42 -1.19 -22.42 17.21
C THR A 42 -2.07 -21.47 16.40
N ILE A 43 -2.33 -21.78 15.13
CA ILE A 43 -3.17 -20.97 14.25
C ILE A 43 -4.47 -21.74 14.01
N THR A 44 -5.60 -21.19 14.43
CA THR A 44 -6.94 -21.76 14.27
C THR A 44 -7.66 -21.01 13.14
N TYR A 45 -8.23 -21.72 12.17
CA TYR A 45 -8.81 -21.12 10.95
C TYR A 45 -9.91 -22.02 10.35
N THR A 46 -10.65 -21.53 9.36
CA THR A 46 -11.61 -22.34 8.60
C THR A 46 -11.07 -22.72 7.23
N ASP A 47 -11.61 -23.74 6.56
CA ASP A 47 -11.12 -24.20 5.24
C ASP A 47 -10.99 -23.09 4.20
N LYS A 48 -11.92 -22.14 4.18
CA LYS A 48 -11.91 -20.98 3.28
C LYS A 48 -10.77 -19.99 3.56
N ASP A 49 -10.21 -20.00 4.77
CA ASP A 49 -9.17 -19.06 5.21
C ASP A 49 -7.77 -19.72 5.19
N LYS A 50 -7.67 -20.94 4.65
CA LYS A 50 -6.43 -21.75 4.66
C LYS A 50 -5.23 -21.05 4.02
N GLU A 51 -5.44 -20.35 2.91
CA GLU A 51 -4.37 -19.64 2.21
C GLU A 51 -3.81 -18.49 3.07
N PHE A 52 -4.70 -17.71 3.69
CA PHE A 52 -4.29 -16.66 4.64
C PHE A 52 -3.64 -17.26 5.89
N ALA A 53 -4.13 -18.39 6.41
CA ALA A 53 -3.50 -19.07 7.53
C ALA A 53 -2.06 -19.53 7.21
N GLN A 54 -1.82 -20.05 6.01
CA GLN A 54 -0.48 -20.41 5.53
C GLN A 54 0.44 -19.18 5.44
N TYR A 55 -0.08 -18.07 4.92
CA TYR A 55 0.63 -16.79 4.94
C TYR A 55 0.98 -16.35 6.37
N VAL A 56 0.02 -16.38 7.31
CA VAL A 56 0.24 -16.05 8.73
C VAL A 56 1.36 -16.93 9.30
N GLN A 57 1.31 -18.25 9.08
CA GLN A 57 2.34 -19.19 9.55
C GLN A 57 3.74 -18.85 9.05
N GLU A 58 3.87 -18.48 7.78
CA GLU A 58 5.17 -18.12 7.23
C GLU A 58 5.66 -16.76 7.75
N ARG A 59 4.77 -15.76 7.86
CA ARG A 59 5.17 -14.42 8.32
C ARG A 59 5.51 -14.33 9.80
N ILE A 60 4.87 -15.11 10.67
CA ILE A 60 5.23 -15.09 12.10
C ILE A 60 6.65 -15.60 12.36
N LYS A 61 7.21 -16.44 11.49
CA LYS A 61 8.59 -16.96 11.61
C LYS A 61 9.63 -15.86 11.51
N THR A 62 9.38 -14.83 10.71
CA THR A 62 10.28 -13.69 10.52
C THR A 62 9.88 -12.52 11.41
N TYR A 63 8.58 -12.25 11.54
CA TYR A 63 8.07 -11.09 12.27
C TYR A 63 8.36 -11.14 13.76
N ILE A 64 8.02 -12.24 14.46
CA ILE A 64 8.16 -12.32 15.93
C ILE A 64 9.63 -12.15 16.37
N PRO A 65 10.61 -12.85 15.78
CA PRO A 65 12.02 -12.62 16.12
C PRO A 65 12.51 -11.21 15.77
N ALA A 66 12.00 -10.62 14.68
CA ALA A 66 12.33 -9.26 14.29
C ALA A 66 11.86 -8.24 15.34
N VAL A 67 10.68 -8.43 15.93
CA VAL A 67 10.16 -7.56 17.01
C VAL A 67 11.03 -7.67 18.26
N GLU A 68 11.41 -8.89 18.70
CA GLU A 68 12.33 -9.07 19.85
C GLU A 68 13.64 -8.31 19.63
N LYS A 69 14.22 -8.46 18.44
CA LYS A 69 15.49 -7.85 18.07
C LYS A 69 15.37 -6.33 18.00
N PHE A 70 14.30 -5.82 17.39
CA PHE A 70 14.06 -4.38 17.25
C PHE A 70 13.80 -3.74 18.61
N LEU A 71 12.90 -4.29 19.43
CA LEU A 71 12.61 -3.72 20.74
C LEU A 71 13.67 -4.03 21.80
N GLN A 72 14.61 -4.94 21.52
CA GLN A 72 15.60 -5.43 22.49
C GLN A 72 14.94 -6.00 23.76
N LYS A 73 13.81 -6.71 23.58
CA LYS A 73 13.01 -7.28 24.66
C LYS A 73 12.59 -8.69 24.29
N ASP A 74 12.93 -9.63 25.16
CA ASP A 74 12.56 -11.03 25.01
C ASP A 74 11.05 -11.20 25.22
N LEU A 75 10.41 -11.96 24.33
CA LEU A 75 9.07 -12.49 24.53
C LEU A 75 9.17 -13.68 25.47
N LEU A 76 8.57 -13.57 26.66
CA LEU A 76 8.66 -14.60 27.70
C LEU A 76 7.51 -15.62 27.65
N ARG A 77 6.86 -15.76 26.50
CA ARG A 77 5.72 -16.66 26.28
C ARG A 77 6.17 -17.86 25.44
N ASP A 78 5.94 -19.06 25.95
CA ASP A 78 6.26 -20.31 25.23
C ASP A 78 5.09 -20.79 24.34
N LYS A 79 3.90 -20.20 24.49
CA LYS A 79 2.70 -20.54 23.72
C LYS A 79 1.85 -19.31 23.44
N ILE A 80 1.40 -19.19 22.19
CA ILE A 80 0.41 -18.21 21.72
C ILE A 80 -0.57 -18.91 20.78
N GLU A 81 -1.84 -18.48 20.79
CA GLU A 81 -2.83 -18.86 19.78
C GLU A 81 -3.19 -17.66 18.88
N ILE A 82 -3.32 -17.89 17.57
CA ILE A 82 -3.84 -16.93 16.60
C ILE A 82 -5.14 -17.51 16.04
N ARG A 83 -6.25 -16.81 16.23
CA ARG A 83 -7.57 -17.23 15.75
C ARG A 83 -7.97 -16.38 14.56
N ILE A 84 -8.06 -17.02 13.40
CA ILE A 84 -8.57 -16.39 12.17
C ILE A 84 -10.08 -16.59 12.15
N MET A 85 -10.81 -15.53 12.43
CA MET A 85 -12.27 -15.52 12.56
C MET A 85 -12.81 -14.11 12.34
N PRO A 86 -14.11 -13.92 12.02
CA PRO A 86 -14.68 -12.57 11.87
C PRO A 86 -14.47 -11.73 13.14
N SER A 87 -13.45 -10.88 13.12
CA SER A 87 -12.99 -10.06 14.25
C SER A 87 -12.25 -8.84 13.70
N ASP A 88 -12.42 -7.70 14.35
CA ASP A 88 -11.73 -6.45 14.03
C ASP A 88 -10.38 -6.33 14.77
N GLY A 89 -9.98 -7.38 15.50
CA GLY A 89 -8.78 -7.38 16.36
C GLY A 89 -9.13 -7.63 17.83
N LEU A 90 -8.40 -8.53 18.46
CA LEU A 90 -8.45 -8.75 19.91
C LEU A 90 -7.12 -9.34 20.38
N ASN A 91 -6.57 -8.80 21.46
CA ASN A 91 -5.52 -9.47 22.24
C ASN A 91 -6.06 -9.84 23.63
N ALA A 92 -5.99 -11.13 23.96
CA ALA A 92 -6.48 -11.69 25.22
C ALA A 92 -5.38 -12.50 25.94
N GLY A 93 -4.14 -11.99 25.92
CA GLY A 93 -3.02 -12.51 26.71
C GLY A 93 -2.35 -13.72 26.09
N ASP A 94 -3.05 -14.85 25.99
CA ASP A 94 -2.50 -16.09 25.41
C ASP A 94 -2.99 -16.32 23.97
N TYR A 95 -3.94 -15.51 23.49
CA TYR A 95 -4.42 -15.56 22.13
C TYR A 95 -4.70 -14.19 21.55
N ILE A 96 -4.60 -14.10 20.22
CA ILE A 96 -5.12 -12.99 19.42
C ILE A 96 -6.21 -13.47 18.46
N GLU A 97 -7.15 -12.60 18.14
CA GLU A 97 -8.15 -12.81 17.09
C GLU A 97 -7.92 -11.80 15.97
N ILE A 98 -7.91 -12.30 14.73
CA ILE A 98 -7.76 -11.48 13.53
C ILE A 98 -8.80 -11.87 12.49
N GLY A 99 -9.34 -10.87 11.81
CA GLY A 99 -10.19 -11.06 10.65
C GLY A 99 -9.47 -11.83 9.52
N PRO A 100 -10.19 -12.66 8.74
CA PRO A 100 -9.65 -13.18 7.50
C PRO A 100 -9.29 -12.04 6.54
N ALA A 101 -8.16 -12.16 5.85
CA ALA A 101 -7.73 -11.16 4.87
C ALA A 101 -7.12 -11.84 3.62
N SER A 102 -6.85 -11.03 2.60
CA SER A 102 -6.04 -11.49 1.46
C SER A 102 -4.60 -11.76 1.88
N VAL A 103 -3.94 -12.68 1.17
CA VAL A 103 -2.47 -12.87 1.26
C VAL A 103 -1.76 -11.52 1.08
N GLU A 104 -0.70 -11.31 1.86
CA GLU A 104 0.04 -10.03 1.97
C GLU A 104 -0.76 -8.86 2.58
N SER A 105 -1.74 -9.15 3.43
CA SER A 105 -2.43 -8.12 4.24
C SER A 105 -2.17 -8.34 5.74
N PRO A 106 -0.93 -8.10 6.23
CA PRO A 106 -0.54 -8.46 7.59
C PRO A 106 -0.88 -7.41 8.67
N ALA A 107 -1.49 -6.28 8.30
CA ALA A 107 -1.62 -5.11 9.19
C ALA A 107 -2.20 -5.47 10.57
N LEU A 108 -3.34 -6.16 10.60
CA LEU A 108 -4.00 -6.55 11.84
C LEU A 108 -3.21 -7.63 12.60
N LEU A 109 -2.63 -8.61 11.89
CA LEU A 109 -1.76 -9.63 12.50
C LEU A 109 -0.60 -8.97 13.25
N PHE A 110 0.11 -8.07 12.60
CA PHE A 110 1.28 -7.41 13.16
C PHE A 110 0.91 -6.52 14.35
N HIS A 111 -0.16 -5.75 14.21
CA HIS A 111 -0.71 -4.92 15.29
C HIS A 111 -1.01 -5.74 16.54
N GLU A 112 -1.80 -6.81 16.42
CA GLU A 112 -2.21 -7.64 17.57
C GLU A 112 -1.04 -8.39 18.21
N LEU A 113 -0.05 -8.81 17.43
CA LEU A 113 1.18 -9.42 17.94
C LEU A 113 2.02 -8.43 18.76
N ASN A 114 2.08 -7.16 18.35
CA ASN A 114 2.90 -6.15 19.03
C ASN A 114 2.44 -5.89 20.47
N HIS A 115 1.16 -6.11 20.77
CA HIS A 115 0.61 -6.03 22.13
C HIS A 115 1.24 -7.01 23.12
N TYR A 116 1.96 -8.05 22.67
CA TYR A 116 2.72 -8.92 23.57
C TYR A 116 3.94 -8.24 24.20
N TRP A 117 4.48 -7.20 23.57
CA TRP A 117 5.55 -6.36 24.13
C TRP A 117 5.01 -5.11 24.81
N PHE A 118 3.99 -4.48 24.23
CA PHE A 118 3.33 -3.30 24.78
C PHE A 118 1.87 -3.61 25.13
N GLY A 119 1.65 -4.07 26.36
CA GLY A 119 0.33 -4.41 26.86
C GLY A 119 -0.41 -3.24 27.52
N TYR A 120 -1.72 -3.41 27.69
CA TYR A 120 -2.61 -2.48 28.40
C TYR A 120 -2.43 -2.49 29.93
N TYR A 121 -1.46 -3.22 30.48
CA TYR A 121 -1.30 -3.32 31.93
C TYR A 121 -0.89 -1.97 32.52
N GLY A 122 -1.78 -1.42 33.34
CA GLY A 122 -1.58 -0.13 34.02
C GLY A 122 -1.81 1.09 33.14
N THR A 123 -2.33 0.92 31.92
CA THR A 123 -2.68 2.04 31.05
C THR A 123 -4.01 2.60 31.50
N ASP A 124 -3.98 3.80 32.05
CA ASP A 124 -5.12 4.69 32.16
C ASP A 124 -5.70 4.95 30.76
N SER A 125 -6.96 5.37 30.71
CA SER A 125 -7.62 5.76 29.46
C SER A 125 -6.84 6.80 28.65
N ASP A 126 -5.85 7.47 29.23
CA ASP A 126 -5.21 8.69 28.76
C ASP A 126 -3.98 8.45 27.86
N SER A 127 -3.78 7.22 27.36
CA SER A 127 -2.67 6.88 26.46
C SER A 127 -3.01 5.76 25.47
N ARG A 128 -4.29 5.48 25.24
CA ARG A 128 -4.70 4.44 24.28
C ARG A 128 -4.27 4.82 22.86
N TRP A 129 -4.44 6.08 22.46
CA TRP A 129 -3.97 6.54 21.13
C TRP A 129 -2.48 6.24 20.89
N LEU A 130 -1.67 6.34 21.96
CA LEU A 130 -0.24 6.10 21.88
C LEU A 130 0.01 4.61 21.64
N ILE A 131 -0.60 3.73 22.42
CA ILE A 131 -0.42 2.28 22.27
C ILE A 131 -0.87 1.83 20.89
N GLU A 132 -2.10 2.16 20.52
CA GLU A 132 -2.73 1.69 19.29
C GLU A 132 -1.97 2.22 18.07
N GLY A 133 -1.58 3.50 18.09
CA GLY A 133 -0.73 4.08 17.07
C GLY A 133 0.63 3.39 16.98
N LEU A 134 1.30 3.16 18.12
CA LEU A 134 2.59 2.47 18.15
C LEU A 134 2.48 1.06 17.59
N MET A 135 1.47 0.28 17.99
CA MET A 135 1.33 -1.11 17.56
C MET A 135 1.09 -1.19 16.06
N SER A 136 0.30 -0.26 15.52
CA SER A 136 0.06 -0.16 14.08
C SER A 136 1.31 0.28 13.30
N PHE A 137 2.15 1.15 13.88
CA PHE A 137 3.29 1.77 13.17
C PHE A 137 4.64 1.03 13.30
N ILE A 138 4.82 0.22 14.35
CA ILE A 138 6.05 -0.59 14.57
C ILE A 138 6.49 -1.37 13.31
N PRO A 139 5.61 -2.02 12.51
CA PRO A 139 6.03 -2.74 11.31
C PRO A 139 6.77 -1.86 10.30
N MET A 140 6.28 -0.63 10.06
CA MET A 140 6.95 0.31 9.17
C MET A 140 8.26 0.82 9.78
N ALA A 141 8.28 1.12 11.08
CA ALA A 141 9.51 1.51 11.76
C ALA A 141 10.58 0.41 11.71
N MET A 142 10.20 -0.87 11.79
CA MET A 142 11.11 -2.00 11.64
C MET A 142 11.66 -2.12 10.22
N TYR A 143 10.79 -1.95 9.21
CA TYR A 143 11.18 -1.95 7.80
C TYR A 143 12.22 -0.88 7.49
N GLU A 144 11.94 0.37 7.86
CA GLU A 144 12.85 1.51 7.64
C GLU A 144 14.21 1.38 8.33
N ASN A 145 14.25 0.65 9.45
CA ASN A 145 15.48 0.35 10.18
C ASN A 145 16.19 -0.93 9.70
N GLY A 146 15.66 -1.64 8.69
CA GLY A 146 16.24 -2.88 8.16
C GLY A 146 16.12 -4.08 9.10
N TYR A 147 15.13 -4.09 10.00
CA TYR A 147 14.84 -5.21 10.90
C TYR A 147 13.78 -6.16 10.33
N LEU A 148 12.99 -5.69 9.37
CA LEU A 148 11.89 -6.44 8.77
C LEU A 148 11.83 -6.21 7.27
N ASP A 149 11.87 -7.29 6.49
CA ASP A 149 11.60 -7.20 5.05
C ASP A 149 10.09 -7.24 4.83
N LEU A 150 9.57 -6.22 4.13
CA LEU A 150 8.18 -6.13 3.70
C LEU A 150 8.12 -6.04 2.18
N THR A 151 7.22 -6.80 1.55
CA THR A 151 6.91 -6.59 0.13
C THR A 151 6.23 -5.24 -0.07
N GLU A 152 6.28 -4.70 -1.29
CA GLU A 152 5.54 -3.48 -1.64
C GLU A 152 4.06 -3.59 -1.24
N LYS A 153 3.43 -4.71 -1.59
CA LYS A 153 2.02 -4.97 -1.27
C LYS A 153 1.77 -5.03 0.23
N GLU A 154 2.66 -5.64 1.03
CA GLU A 154 2.55 -5.59 2.49
C GLU A 154 2.60 -4.15 3.01
N ARG A 155 3.53 -3.33 2.53
CA ARG A 155 3.65 -1.91 2.95
C ARG A 155 2.42 -1.10 2.59
N LYS A 156 1.96 -1.20 1.34
CA LYS A 156 0.72 -0.56 0.86
C LYS A 156 -0.50 -1.02 1.68
N LYS A 157 -0.59 -2.32 2.03
CA LYS A 157 -1.67 -2.86 2.87
C LYS A 157 -1.59 -2.41 4.32
N ILE A 158 -0.40 -2.25 4.90
CA ILE A 158 -0.23 -1.70 6.25
C ILE A 158 -0.67 -0.24 6.27
N ASN A 159 -0.15 0.59 5.36
CA ASN A 159 -0.51 2.00 5.27
C ASN A 159 -2.02 2.19 5.03
N SER A 160 -2.62 1.46 4.10
CA SER A 160 -4.05 1.58 3.79
C SER A 160 -4.98 1.03 4.88
N ALA A 161 -4.59 -0.03 5.60
CA ALA A 161 -5.38 -0.56 6.73
C ALA A 161 -5.58 0.49 7.84
N TRP A 162 -4.61 1.39 8.00
CA TRP A 162 -4.64 2.47 8.97
C TRP A 162 -4.94 3.83 8.32
N GLY A 163 -5.52 3.86 7.12
CA GLY A 163 -6.05 5.08 6.50
C GLY A 163 -5.00 6.15 6.18
N PHE A 164 -3.75 5.75 5.87
CA PHE A 164 -2.68 6.67 5.52
C PHE A 164 -3.03 7.50 4.26
N ASN A 165 -3.39 6.85 3.14
CA ASN A 165 -3.70 7.50 1.84
C ASN A 165 -5.19 7.40 1.46
N TYR A 166 -6.11 7.44 2.44
CA TYR A 166 -7.54 7.27 2.18
C TYR A 166 -8.29 8.62 2.16
N TRP A 167 -8.73 9.04 0.98
CA TRP A 167 -9.51 10.27 0.71
C TRP A 167 -10.72 10.50 1.64
N GLY A 168 -11.36 9.42 2.12
CA GLY A 168 -12.51 9.51 3.03
C GLY A 168 -12.16 9.68 4.52
N SER A 169 -10.88 9.66 4.89
CA SER A 169 -10.40 9.70 6.29
C SER A 169 -9.97 11.09 6.77
N VAL A 170 -10.09 12.11 5.92
CA VAL A 170 -9.58 13.45 6.16
C VAL A 170 -10.72 14.34 6.66
N ALA A 171 -10.76 14.59 7.97
CA ALA A 171 -11.69 15.57 8.52
C ALA A 171 -11.22 16.99 8.19
N LYS A 172 -12.14 17.83 7.69
CA LYS A 172 -11.85 19.19 7.24
C LYS A 172 -11.74 20.21 8.38
N ASP A 173 -11.87 19.80 9.65
CA ASP A 173 -11.91 20.72 10.79
C ASP A 173 -11.21 20.18 12.05
N ASN A 174 -11.20 20.99 13.11
CA ASN A 174 -10.49 20.81 14.37
C ASN A 174 -11.06 19.73 15.32
N THR A 175 -11.90 18.81 14.82
CA THR A 175 -12.67 17.85 15.64
C THR A 175 -11.97 16.51 15.92
N ILE A 176 -10.75 16.29 15.40
CA ILE A 176 -10.13 14.97 15.36
C ILE A 176 -8.96 14.71 16.33
N SER A 177 -8.71 15.67 17.22
CA SER A 177 -7.67 15.57 18.25
C SER A 177 -7.81 14.28 19.06
N LEU A 178 -6.70 13.56 19.26
CA LEU A 178 -6.66 12.34 20.06
C LEU A 178 -6.79 12.59 21.57
N ILE A 179 -6.58 13.82 22.04
CA ILE A 179 -6.82 14.21 23.44
C ILE A 179 -7.80 15.38 23.60
N ASP A 180 -8.45 15.43 24.75
CA ASP A 180 -9.33 16.52 25.18
C ASP A 180 -8.52 17.71 25.76
N LYS A 181 -9.22 18.78 26.12
CA LYS A 181 -8.61 19.99 26.72
C LYS A 181 -7.90 19.74 28.06
N ASN A 182 -8.16 18.60 28.71
CA ASN A 182 -7.54 18.19 29.97
C ASN A 182 -6.33 17.27 29.75
N GLY A 183 -5.99 16.96 28.49
CA GLY A 183 -4.88 16.08 28.16
C GLY A 183 -5.20 14.58 28.25
N LYS A 184 -6.48 14.21 28.31
CA LYS A 184 -6.95 12.82 28.35
C LYS A 184 -7.42 12.36 26.98
N ASP A 185 -7.40 11.07 26.69
CA ASP A 185 -7.88 10.56 25.42
C ASP A 185 -9.31 11.01 25.16
N SER A 186 -9.49 11.68 24.03
CA SER A 186 -10.81 11.92 23.50
C SER A 186 -11.29 10.61 22.85
N LYS A 187 -12.60 10.48 22.66
CA LYS A 187 -13.17 9.42 21.82
C LYS A 187 -13.57 10.03 20.48
N PRO A 188 -12.61 10.30 19.57
CA PRO A 188 -13.02 10.53 18.19
C PRO A 188 -13.76 9.27 17.73
N GLY A 189 -14.69 9.40 16.79
CA GLY A 189 -15.35 8.22 16.24
C GLY A 189 -14.31 7.16 15.85
N TRP A 190 -14.53 5.90 16.20
CA TRP A 190 -13.53 4.82 16.05
C TRP A 190 -12.92 4.74 14.64
N VAL A 191 -13.70 5.14 13.63
CA VAL A 191 -13.29 5.29 12.23
C VAL A 191 -12.06 6.17 12.05
N LEU A 192 -11.89 7.22 12.86
CA LEU A 192 -10.78 8.17 12.77
C LEU A 192 -9.70 7.94 13.83
N PHE A 193 -10.01 7.21 14.90
CA PHE A 193 -9.10 6.99 16.01
C PHE A 193 -7.81 6.29 15.58
N TYR A 194 -7.91 5.13 14.91
CA TYR A 194 -6.73 4.39 14.46
C TYR A 194 -5.95 5.13 13.37
N PRO A 195 -6.60 5.69 12.32
CA PRO A 195 -5.87 6.46 11.32
C PRO A 195 -5.10 7.64 11.89
N ASN A 196 -5.70 8.40 12.81
CA ASN A 196 -5.00 9.53 13.42
C ASN A 196 -3.87 9.09 14.33
N SER A 197 -4.07 8.02 15.10
CA SER A 197 -3.02 7.47 15.95
C SER A 197 -1.83 7.02 15.11
N TYR A 198 -2.07 6.38 13.97
CA TYR A 198 -1.04 5.98 13.01
C TYR A 198 -0.33 7.19 12.38
N LYS A 199 -1.08 8.18 11.88
CA LYS A 199 -0.52 9.41 11.28
C LYS A 199 0.31 10.22 12.27
N VAL A 200 -0.10 10.29 13.55
CA VAL A 200 0.72 10.90 14.61
C VAL A 200 2.05 10.18 14.77
N GLN A 201 2.06 8.84 14.76
CA GLN A 201 3.32 8.08 14.81
C GLN A 201 4.18 8.32 13.57
N TYR A 202 3.59 8.37 12.38
CA TYR A 202 4.30 8.70 11.14
C TYR A 202 4.96 10.09 11.19
N ILE A 203 4.21 11.12 11.60
CA ILE A 203 4.75 12.49 11.74
C ILE A 203 5.94 12.48 12.71
N ILE A 204 5.78 11.83 13.87
CA ILE A 204 6.86 11.73 14.87
C ILE A 204 8.06 10.96 14.30
N PHE A 205 7.83 9.89 13.54
CA PHE A 205 8.88 9.08 12.92
C PHE A 205 9.70 9.89 11.91
N LYS A 206 9.06 10.54 10.93
CA LYS A 206 9.78 11.37 9.94
C LYS A 206 10.49 12.54 10.61
N GLU A 207 9.88 13.12 11.65
CA GLU A 207 10.46 14.26 12.35
C GLU A 207 11.61 13.90 13.30
N LEU A 208 11.62 12.71 13.90
CA LEU A 208 12.76 12.21 14.68
C LEU A 208 13.85 11.62 13.79
N GLY A 209 13.47 10.96 12.69
CA GLY A 209 14.31 10.04 11.95
C GLY A 209 14.35 8.65 12.58
N LYS A 210 14.63 7.63 11.76
CA LYS A 210 14.48 6.21 12.11
C LYS A 210 15.19 5.76 13.39
N GLY A 211 16.42 6.23 13.63
CA GLY A 211 17.20 5.85 14.82
C GLY A 211 16.71 6.51 16.12
N ALA A 212 16.27 7.77 16.05
CA ALA A 212 15.71 8.46 17.21
C ALA A 212 14.30 7.96 17.54
N TYR A 213 13.49 7.59 16.54
CA TYR A 213 12.21 6.91 16.77
C TYR A 213 12.40 5.53 17.39
N HIS A 214 13.39 4.75 16.94
CA HIS A 214 13.75 3.51 17.61
C HIS A 214 14.13 3.74 19.09
N SER A 215 14.92 4.77 19.36
CA SER A 215 15.25 5.18 20.73
C SER A 215 14.03 5.63 21.55
N LEU A 216 13.03 6.24 20.92
CA LEU A 216 11.74 6.57 21.55
C LEU A 216 11.05 5.29 22.04
N LEU A 217 10.93 4.26 21.20
CA LEU A 217 10.28 2.99 21.58
C LEU A 217 10.94 2.35 22.82
N LEU A 218 12.28 2.33 22.86
CA LEU A 218 13.02 1.78 23.99
C LEU A 218 12.77 2.57 25.28
N LYS A 219 12.80 3.91 25.20
CA LYS A 219 12.51 4.79 26.35
C LYS A 219 11.07 4.65 26.83
N LEU A 220 10.10 4.53 25.90
CA LEU A 220 8.70 4.32 26.25
C LEU A 220 8.50 2.99 26.96
N TYR A 221 9.16 1.93 26.50
CA TYR A 221 9.11 0.62 27.15
C TYR A 221 9.63 0.69 28.60
N GLU A 222 10.77 1.35 28.82
CA GLU A 222 11.35 1.52 30.17
C GLU A 222 10.47 2.37 31.11
N ASN A 223 9.63 3.23 30.54
CA ASN A 223 8.76 4.15 31.27
C ASN A 223 7.28 3.75 31.22
N TRP A 224 6.98 2.51 30.80
CA TRP A 224 5.63 2.00 30.64
C TRP A 224 5.01 1.55 31.98
N PRO A 225 3.72 1.85 32.26
CA PRO A 225 2.78 2.63 31.47
C PRO A 225 3.06 4.13 31.51
N MET A 226 2.72 4.83 30.43
CA MET A 226 2.94 6.26 30.31
C MET A 226 2.11 7.06 31.32
N LYS A 227 2.78 7.91 32.11
CA LYS A 227 2.15 8.67 33.20
C LYS A 227 1.16 9.74 32.75
N ASN A 228 1.43 10.39 31.62
CA ASN A 228 0.61 11.43 30.98
C ASN A 228 1.32 11.95 29.72
N ILE A 229 0.61 12.77 28.95
CA ILE A 229 1.14 13.40 27.73
C ILE A 229 2.33 14.34 27.97
N SER A 230 2.44 15.00 29.12
CA SER A 230 3.58 15.88 29.41
C SER A 230 4.88 15.07 29.55
N HIS A 231 4.80 13.88 30.16
CA HIS A 231 5.93 12.97 30.22
C HIS A 231 6.32 12.47 28.81
N PHE A 232 5.34 12.16 27.96
CA PHE A 232 5.59 11.79 26.57
C PHE A 232 6.36 12.88 25.80
N LEU A 233 5.89 14.12 25.89
CA LEU A 233 6.55 15.27 25.27
C LEU A 233 7.96 15.51 25.82
N SER A 234 8.19 15.23 27.11
CA SER A 234 9.53 15.32 27.70
C SER A 234 10.49 14.28 27.09
N ILE A 235 10.02 13.07 26.82
CA ILE A 235 10.82 12.03 26.16
C ILE A 235 11.11 12.46 24.72
N LEU A 236 10.11 12.94 23.97
CA LEU A 236 10.32 13.45 22.61
C LEU A 236 11.36 14.58 22.58
N ASN A 237 11.25 15.57 23.47
CA ASN A 237 12.21 16.67 23.56
C ASN A 237 13.62 16.22 23.96
N SER A 238 13.75 15.12 24.72
CA SER A 238 15.06 14.54 25.03
C SER A 238 15.75 13.91 23.82
N LEU A 239 14.99 13.52 22.79
CA LEU A 239 15.48 12.93 21.55
C LEU A 239 15.70 14.00 20.47
N LYS A 240 14.76 14.94 20.33
CA LYS A 240 14.86 16.09 19.44
C LYS A 240 14.04 17.25 20.01
N ASN A 241 14.72 18.31 20.41
CA ASN A 241 14.07 19.52 20.92
C ASN A 241 13.31 20.22 19.78
N ARG A 242 11.98 20.31 19.91
CA ARG A 242 11.08 20.92 18.91
C ARG A 242 9.81 21.42 19.57
N ASP A 243 9.14 22.37 18.93
CA ASP A 243 7.76 22.70 19.29
C ASP A 243 6.78 21.60 18.83
N TRP A 244 6.78 20.48 19.57
CA TRP A 244 5.87 19.35 19.35
C TRP A 244 4.39 19.73 19.51
N ASN A 245 4.09 20.73 20.35
CA ASN A 245 2.72 21.23 20.52
C ASN A 245 2.21 21.88 19.23
N SER A 246 3.02 22.73 18.58
CA SER A 246 2.64 23.32 17.31
C SER A 246 2.67 22.31 16.17
N LEU A 247 3.58 21.35 16.17
CA LEU A 247 3.68 20.34 15.12
C LEU A 247 2.46 19.40 15.13
N LEU A 248 2.06 18.94 16.31
CA LEU A 248 0.97 17.97 16.50
C LEU A 248 -0.38 18.64 16.85
N ALA A 249 -0.51 19.95 16.65
CA ALA A 249 -1.77 20.67 16.86
C ALA A 249 -2.85 20.14 15.90
N GLY A 250 -4.07 19.92 16.40
CA GLY A 250 -5.19 19.34 15.65
C GLY A 250 -5.15 17.81 15.53
N TRP A 251 -3.95 17.23 15.50
CA TRP A 251 -3.73 15.78 15.46
C TRP A 251 -3.78 15.14 16.85
N LEU A 252 -2.81 15.52 17.69
CA LEU A 252 -2.74 15.06 19.06
C LEU A 252 -3.51 16.00 19.96
N PHE A 253 -3.27 17.32 19.84
CA PHE A 253 -3.82 18.35 20.73
C PHE A 253 -5.08 19.01 20.17
N PRO A 254 -6.05 19.38 21.03
CA PRO A 254 -7.25 20.08 20.58
C PRO A 254 -6.91 21.46 20.03
N GLY A 255 -7.49 21.82 18.89
CA GLY A 255 -7.25 23.09 18.20
C GLY A 255 -7.12 22.92 16.70
N ASN A 256 -6.84 24.02 16.00
CA ASN A 256 -6.62 24.00 14.56
C ASN A 256 -5.26 23.35 14.23
N PHE A 257 -5.21 22.65 13.11
CA PHE A 257 -3.94 22.24 12.49
C PHE A 257 -3.07 23.46 12.24
N LYS A 258 -1.75 23.31 12.46
CA LYS A 258 -0.79 24.42 12.33
C LYS A 258 0.31 24.16 11.31
N LYS A 259 1.00 23.03 11.43
CA LYS A 259 2.17 22.70 10.59
C LYS A 259 1.87 21.61 9.57
N ILE A 260 1.24 20.54 10.01
CA ILE A 260 0.81 19.44 9.16
C ILE A 260 -0.71 19.52 9.06
N SER A 261 -1.24 19.78 7.87
CA SER A 261 -2.69 19.77 7.65
C SER A 261 -3.14 18.38 7.18
N PRO A 262 -4.42 18.03 7.36
CA PRO A 262 -4.94 16.73 6.92
C PRO A 262 -4.82 16.49 5.41
N GLU A 263 -4.83 17.55 4.60
CA GLU A 263 -4.71 17.48 3.14
C GLU A 263 -3.36 16.92 2.69
N LEU A 264 -2.29 17.06 3.49
CA LEU A 264 -0.98 16.50 3.15
C LEU A 264 -0.95 14.96 3.17
N PHE A 265 -2.00 14.30 3.66
CA PHE A 265 -2.14 12.84 3.58
C PHE A 265 -2.98 12.40 2.37
N LEU A 266 -3.24 13.31 1.44
CA LEU A 266 -3.73 13.00 0.11
C LEU A 266 -2.55 12.66 -0.79
N ASP A 267 -2.88 12.26 -2.00
CA ASP A 267 -1.98 11.91 -3.10
C ASP A 267 -2.51 12.72 -4.28
N SER A 268 -1.94 13.92 -4.44
CA SER A 268 -2.49 15.00 -5.26
C SER A 268 -2.26 14.79 -6.76
N ASP A 269 -1.16 14.14 -7.14
CA ASP A 269 -0.83 13.79 -8.53
C ASP A 269 -1.08 12.32 -8.89
N ILE A 270 -1.48 11.50 -7.91
CA ILE A 270 -2.02 10.15 -8.09
C ILE A 270 -0.92 9.15 -8.50
N ASP A 271 0.26 9.28 -7.92
CA ASP A 271 1.43 8.41 -8.17
C ASP A 271 1.65 7.34 -7.08
N GLU A 272 0.73 7.30 -6.11
CA GLU A 272 0.70 6.46 -4.91
C GLU A 272 1.63 6.86 -3.76
N LEU A 273 2.33 7.98 -3.88
CA LEU A 273 3.05 8.64 -2.79
C LEU A 273 2.13 9.72 -2.19
N ALA A 274 2.09 9.83 -0.87
CA ALA A 274 1.31 10.91 -0.28
C ALA A 274 2.08 12.24 -0.35
N ASP A 275 1.38 13.37 -0.47
CA ASP A 275 1.97 14.72 -0.49
C ASP A 275 2.95 14.94 0.67
N ILE A 276 2.66 14.38 1.85
CA ILE A 276 3.54 14.45 3.03
C ILE A 276 4.79 13.58 2.88
N GLU A 277 4.71 12.41 2.25
CA GLU A 277 5.86 11.56 1.93
C GLU A 277 6.78 12.34 0.96
N GLU A 278 6.21 12.88 -0.09
CA GLU A 278 6.91 13.68 -1.09
C GLU A 278 7.62 14.92 -0.50
N ILE A 279 6.93 15.70 0.34
CA ILE A 279 7.54 16.84 1.04
C ILE A 279 8.75 16.41 1.88
N TYR A 280 8.70 15.25 2.52
CA TYR A 280 9.84 14.76 3.31
C TYR A 280 10.97 14.22 2.44
N ASP A 281 10.65 13.68 1.27
CA ASP A 281 11.59 13.09 0.34
C ASP A 281 12.10 14.12 -0.70
N GLN A 282 11.63 15.38 -0.60
CA GLN A 282 12.00 16.54 -1.40
C GLN A 282 11.55 16.48 -2.86
N THR A 283 10.41 15.84 -3.11
CA THR A 283 9.72 15.82 -4.39
C THR A 283 8.55 16.82 -4.43
N ASP A 284 7.91 17.01 -5.59
CA ASP A 284 6.83 17.97 -5.82
C ASP A 284 5.46 17.26 -5.81
N PRO A 285 4.59 17.50 -4.80
CA PRO A 285 3.28 16.85 -4.66
C PRO A 285 2.25 17.03 -5.79
N ASN A 286 2.61 17.73 -6.85
CA ASN A 286 1.73 17.92 -8.00
C ASN A 286 2.40 17.42 -9.28
N ASN A 287 3.48 16.64 -9.16
CA ASN A 287 4.26 16.12 -10.26
C ASN A 287 4.76 14.70 -9.92
N PRO A 288 4.17 13.67 -10.55
CA PRO A 288 4.40 12.27 -10.21
C PRO A 288 5.79 11.77 -10.59
N ASP A 289 6.61 12.58 -11.28
CA ASP A 289 8.00 12.29 -11.67
C ASP A 289 8.81 13.58 -11.47
N SER A 290 9.28 13.78 -10.24
CA SER A 290 9.86 15.04 -9.79
C SER A 290 11.21 15.34 -10.41
N ASP A 291 12.01 14.32 -10.70
CA ASP A 291 13.34 14.48 -11.29
C ASP A 291 13.37 14.34 -12.82
N ASN A 292 12.24 13.95 -13.42
CA ASN A 292 12.00 13.76 -14.85
C ASN A 292 12.87 12.65 -15.48
N ASP A 293 13.21 11.59 -14.72
CA ASP A 293 13.95 10.44 -15.23
C ASP A 293 13.07 9.40 -15.96
N GLY A 294 11.74 9.55 -15.82
CA GLY A 294 10.73 8.71 -16.43
C GLY A 294 10.22 7.57 -15.56
N TYR A 295 10.51 7.59 -14.25
CA TYR A 295 9.89 6.77 -13.22
C TYR A 295 9.06 7.64 -12.28
N ALA A 296 7.97 7.09 -11.74
CA ALA A 296 7.13 7.83 -10.80
C ALA A 296 7.75 7.84 -9.39
N ASP A 297 7.63 8.94 -8.65
CA ASP A 297 8.23 9.13 -7.32
C ASP A 297 7.75 8.03 -6.36
N GLY A 298 6.45 7.71 -6.39
CA GLY A 298 5.85 6.61 -5.64
C GLY A 298 6.42 5.25 -6.01
N TRP A 299 6.64 4.98 -7.30
CA TRP A 299 7.27 3.73 -7.74
C TRP A 299 8.67 3.61 -7.16
N GLU A 300 9.47 4.67 -7.27
CA GLU A 300 10.85 4.71 -6.78
C GLU A 300 10.91 4.50 -5.27
N TYR A 301 10.06 5.21 -4.52
CA TYR A 301 9.94 5.05 -3.08
C TYR A 301 9.63 3.59 -2.69
N TYR A 302 8.65 2.95 -3.34
CA TYR A 302 8.31 1.56 -3.04
C TYR A 302 9.34 0.53 -3.58
N HIS A 303 10.29 0.94 -4.42
CA HIS A 303 11.38 0.08 -4.89
C HIS A 303 12.73 0.37 -4.22
N GLY A 304 12.78 1.36 -3.32
CA GLY A 304 13.97 1.74 -2.57
C GLY A 304 14.96 2.59 -3.36
N TYR A 305 14.48 3.28 -4.40
CA TYR A 305 15.22 4.32 -5.13
C TYR A 305 14.96 5.70 -4.52
N ASP A 306 15.70 6.70 -4.97
CA ASP A 306 15.61 8.08 -4.49
C ASP A 306 14.83 8.91 -5.53
N PRO A 307 13.56 9.29 -5.24
CA PRO A 307 12.67 9.92 -6.21
C PRO A 307 13.06 11.36 -6.58
N ALA A 308 14.06 11.92 -5.91
CA ALA A 308 14.61 13.24 -6.24
C ALA A 308 15.89 13.15 -7.09
N SER A 309 16.28 11.96 -7.56
CA SER A 309 17.59 11.71 -8.15
C SER A 309 17.54 10.95 -9.49
N PHE A 310 17.72 11.71 -10.57
CA PHE A 310 17.69 11.25 -11.97
C PHE A 310 18.64 10.08 -12.32
N THR A 311 19.60 9.77 -11.47
CA THR A 311 20.62 8.72 -11.71
C THR A 311 20.51 7.53 -10.75
N ALA A 312 19.48 7.48 -9.90
CA ALA A 312 19.37 6.51 -8.82
C ALA A 312 19.08 5.07 -9.30
N ILE A 313 18.64 4.88 -10.55
CA ILE A 313 18.22 3.59 -11.09
C ILE A 313 19.33 2.94 -11.95
N PRO A 314 20.03 1.89 -11.46
CA PRO A 314 21.13 1.27 -12.19
C PRO A 314 20.61 0.30 -13.27
N GLY A 315 20.83 0.64 -14.55
CA GLY A 315 20.61 -0.29 -15.67
C GLY A 315 19.21 -0.25 -16.25
N ILE A 316 18.91 0.85 -16.93
CA ILE A 316 17.65 1.04 -17.67
C ILE A 316 17.57 0.08 -18.85
N LYS A 317 16.45 -0.63 -18.99
CA LYS A 317 16.01 -1.11 -20.31
C LYS A 317 14.60 -0.70 -20.72
N PHE A 318 13.63 -0.44 -19.84
CA PHE A 318 12.31 0.08 -20.24
C PHE A 318 11.67 0.91 -19.11
N PRO A 319 10.93 1.99 -19.42
CA PRO A 319 10.25 2.82 -18.41
C PRO A 319 8.95 2.17 -17.93
N ILE A 320 8.67 2.30 -16.63
CA ILE A 320 7.37 2.04 -16.02
C ILE A 320 6.77 3.41 -15.74
N ILE A 321 5.58 3.68 -16.28
CA ILE A 321 4.86 4.92 -16.00
C ILE A 321 3.44 4.56 -15.57
N ASP A 322 3.14 4.86 -14.31
CA ASP A 322 1.86 5.41 -13.91
C ASP A 322 2.13 6.91 -13.75
N GLY A 323 1.69 7.76 -14.68
CA GLY A 323 1.93 9.20 -14.61
C GLY A 323 3.28 9.69 -15.14
N VAL A 324 3.38 10.11 -16.41
CA VAL A 324 4.20 11.31 -16.70
C VAL A 324 3.20 12.44 -16.66
N ALA A 325 2.92 13.01 -15.49
CA ALA A 325 2.11 14.23 -15.49
C ALA A 325 2.89 15.35 -16.21
N GLY A 326 2.12 16.25 -16.82
CA GLY A 326 2.71 17.25 -17.70
C GLY A 326 2.94 16.76 -19.12
N VAL A 327 2.50 15.56 -19.55
CA VAL A 327 2.62 15.17 -20.96
C VAL A 327 1.93 16.13 -21.92
N GLU A 328 0.90 16.83 -21.46
CA GLU A 328 0.23 17.92 -22.17
C GLU A 328 1.17 19.07 -22.56
N LYS A 329 2.34 19.21 -21.91
CA LYS A 329 3.40 20.16 -22.31
C LYS A 329 4.14 19.71 -23.56
N TYR A 330 4.15 18.40 -23.83
CA TYR A 330 4.80 17.82 -24.98
C TYR A 330 3.89 17.84 -26.21
N LYS A 331 4.53 17.82 -27.38
CA LYS A 331 3.81 17.84 -28.65
C LYS A 331 3.05 16.52 -28.82
N VAL A 332 1.72 16.62 -28.88
CA VAL A 332 0.84 15.54 -29.31
C VAL A 332 1.20 15.15 -30.76
N LEU A 333 1.58 13.90 -30.95
CA LEU A 333 1.76 13.29 -32.27
C LEU A 333 0.40 13.01 -32.91
N LEU A 334 -0.53 12.46 -32.14
CA LEU A 334 -1.85 12.08 -32.61
C LEU A 334 -2.82 11.92 -31.42
N GLU A 335 -4.09 12.25 -31.65
CA GLU A 335 -5.19 11.94 -30.74
C GLU A 335 -6.29 11.24 -31.53
N LYS A 336 -6.89 10.20 -30.94
CA LYS A 336 -7.95 9.39 -31.54
C LYS A 336 -9.00 9.04 -30.50
N GLU A 337 -10.21 9.57 -30.65
CA GLU A 337 -11.38 9.22 -29.84
C GLU A 337 -12.03 7.91 -30.33
N ASP A 338 -12.69 7.22 -29.41
CA ASP A 338 -13.57 6.07 -29.65
C ASP A 338 -15.03 6.37 -29.31
N ALA A 339 -15.95 5.58 -29.85
CA ALA A 339 -17.38 5.80 -29.59
C ALA A 339 -17.82 5.12 -28.29
N GLN A 340 -18.45 5.87 -27.40
CA GLN A 340 -18.93 5.31 -26.15
C GLN A 340 -19.95 4.15 -26.35
N ASN A 341 -19.74 3.03 -25.66
CA ASN A 341 -20.55 1.80 -25.70
C ASN A 341 -20.55 1.08 -27.07
N ASP A 342 -19.49 1.19 -27.86
CA ASP A 342 -19.33 0.37 -29.06
C ASP A 342 -18.57 -0.94 -28.79
N ALA A 343 -17.95 -1.05 -27.61
CA ALA A 343 -17.38 -2.27 -27.09
C ALA A 343 -18.46 -3.28 -26.62
N THR A 344 -18.25 -4.56 -26.93
CA THR A 344 -19.05 -5.67 -26.39
C THR A 344 -18.63 -6.10 -24.98
N SER A 345 -17.57 -5.47 -24.43
CA SER A 345 -16.80 -5.97 -23.29
C SER A 345 -17.05 -5.26 -21.95
N SER A 346 -16.35 -5.67 -20.89
CA SER A 346 -16.28 -4.93 -19.62
C SER A 346 -15.43 -3.65 -19.70
N THR A 347 -14.79 -3.44 -20.85
CA THR A 347 -13.93 -2.30 -21.19
C THR A 347 -14.51 -1.51 -22.36
N ASP A 348 -14.38 -0.19 -22.33
CA ASP A 348 -14.84 0.76 -23.35
C ASP A 348 -13.82 1.90 -23.41
N ILE A 349 -13.07 1.97 -24.51
CA ILE A 349 -12.03 2.96 -24.75
C ILE A 349 -12.71 4.29 -25.03
N LYS A 350 -12.14 5.36 -24.50
CA LYS A 350 -12.59 6.72 -24.75
C LYS A 350 -11.68 7.41 -25.75
N LYS A 351 -10.37 7.31 -25.54
CA LYS A 351 -9.39 8.07 -26.31
C LYS A 351 -8.00 7.48 -26.22
N ILE A 352 -7.23 7.58 -27.29
CA ILE A 352 -5.78 7.37 -27.29
C ILE A 352 -5.07 8.66 -27.70
N THR A 353 -4.10 9.08 -26.90
CA THR A 353 -3.21 10.21 -27.19
C THR A 353 -1.77 9.73 -27.27
N LEU A 354 -1.09 10.07 -28.36
CA LEU A 354 0.32 9.77 -28.59
C LEU A 354 1.15 11.03 -28.44
N TYR A 355 2.25 10.97 -27.70
CA TYR A 355 3.19 12.07 -27.55
C TYR A 355 4.58 11.63 -27.98
N ARG A 356 5.36 12.60 -28.46
CA ARG A 356 6.80 12.41 -28.65
C ARG A 356 7.54 13.17 -27.55
N ILE A 357 8.26 12.42 -26.74
CA ILE A 357 9.12 12.96 -25.68
C ILE A 357 10.54 12.57 -26.05
N GLU A 358 11.27 13.51 -26.63
CA GLU A 358 12.61 13.27 -27.20
C GLU A 358 12.64 12.13 -28.24
N ASP A 359 13.27 11.01 -27.90
CA ASP A 359 13.35 9.77 -28.69
C ASP A 359 12.36 8.69 -28.23
N LYS A 360 11.45 9.02 -27.31
CA LYS A 360 10.47 8.10 -26.70
C LYS A 360 9.04 8.41 -27.15
N LEU A 361 8.27 7.36 -27.43
CA LEU A 361 6.84 7.41 -27.78
C LEU A 361 6.04 7.22 -26.51
N TYR A 362 5.25 8.21 -26.12
CA TYR A 362 4.29 8.09 -25.04
C TYR A 362 2.90 7.76 -25.58
N ILE A 363 2.19 6.88 -24.90
CA ILE A 363 0.84 6.43 -25.24
C ILE A 363 -0.03 6.58 -24.00
N GLN A 364 -1.01 7.47 -24.07
CA GLN A 364 -2.05 7.63 -23.06
C GLN A 364 -3.35 7.03 -23.61
N VAL A 365 -4.04 6.23 -22.82
CA VAL A 365 -5.33 5.61 -23.15
C VAL A 365 -6.34 5.96 -22.07
N GLU A 366 -7.37 6.71 -22.42
CA GLU A 366 -8.51 6.97 -21.54
C GLU A 366 -9.63 5.97 -21.83
N PHE A 367 -10.39 5.59 -20.80
CA PHE A 367 -11.52 4.66 -20.88
C PHE A 367 -12.81 5.32 -20.38
N TYR A 368 -13.93 5.03 -21.05
CA TYR A 368 -15.26 5.25 -20.48
C TYR A 368 -15.57 4.22 -19.40
N LYS A 369 -15.03 3.00 -19.55
CA LYS A 369 -15.20 1.88 -18.63
C LYS A 369 -13.98 0.97 -18.67
N ALA A 370 -13.44 0.60 -17.51
CA ALA A 370 -12.42 -0.44 -17.39
C ALA A 370 -12.53 -1.14 -16.03
N GLU A 371 -12.24 -2.45 -15.99
CA GLU A 371 -12.19 -3.21 -14.74
C GLU A 371 -10.74 -3.44 -14.31
N LEU A 372 -10.36 -2.79 -13.22
CA LEU A 372 -9.01 -2.80 -12.62
C LEU A 372 -8.32 -4.17 -12.51
N LYS A 373 -9.07 -5.26 -12.37
CA LYS A 373 -8.51 -6.59 -12.09
C LYS A 373 -8.53 -7.55 -13.27
N THR A 374 -9.34 -7.24 -14.29
CA THR A 374 -9.69 -8.19 -15.35
C THR A 374 -9.36 -7.65 -16.74
N THR A 375 -9.07 -6.34 -16.86
CA THR A 375 -8.67 -5.72 -18.11
C THR A 375 -7.21 -6.04 -18.45
N TYR A 376 -7.00 -6.62 -19.63
CA TYR A 376 -5.70 -6.77 -20.27
C TYR A 376 -5.59 -5.80 -21.45
N LEU A 377 -4.39 -5.32 -21.69
CA LEU A 377 -4.09 -4.36 -22.75
C LEU A 377 -3.08 -4.95 -23.70
N THR A 378 -3.25 -4.73 -25.00
CA THR A 378 -2.27 -5.13 -26.02
C THR A 378 -2.01 -3.98 -26.96
N PHE A 379 -0.74 -3.62 -27.13
CA PHE A 379 -0.26 -2.64 -28.11
C PHE A 379 0.52 -3.38 -29.18
N HIS A 380 0.18 -3.12 -30.43
CA HIS A 380 0.90 -3.59 -31.59
C HIS A 380 1.40 -2.39 -32.37
N LEU A 381 2.72 -2.21 -32.40
CA LEU A 381 3.37 -1.21 -33.22
C LEU A 381 4.02 -1.89 -34.43
N GLN A 382 3.72 -1.40 -35.63
CA GLN A 382 4.36 -1.86 -36.86
C GLN A 382 5.15 -0.72 -37.50
N SER A 383 6.46 -0.87 -37.61
CA SER A 383 7.31 0.13 -38.28
C SER A 383 7.12 0.11 -39.80
N SER A 384 7.49 1.23 -40.45
CA SER A 384 7.60 1.35 -41.91
C SER A 384 8.55 0.34 -42.55
N THR A 385 9.50 -0.21 -41.79
CA THR A 385 10.41 -1.28 -42.22
C THR A 385 9.81 -2.69 -42.11
N GLY A 386 8.55 -2.80 -41.64
CA GLY A 386 7.84 -4.06 -41.47
C GLY A 386 8.15 -4.78 -40.16
N ASN A 387 8.81 -4.13 -39.21
CA ASN A 387 9.07 -4.71 -37.88
C ASN A 387 7.84 -4.58 -37.01
N ASN A 388 7.45 -5.67 -36.34
CA ASN A 388 6.35 -5.68 -35.39
C ASN A 388 6.88 -5.69 -33.95
N TYR A 389 6.28 -4.87 -33.11
CA TYR A 389 6.52 -4.77 -31.67
C TYR A 389 5.18 -4.96 -30.96
N TRP A 390 5.17 -5.83 -29.97
CA TRP A 390 3.97 -6.13 -29.19
C TRP A 390 4.26 -5.88 -27.71
N LEU A 391 3.31 -5.26 -27.01
CA LEU A 391 3.30 -5.10 -25.56
C LEU A 391 1.95 -5.60 -25.05
N GLN A 392 1.97 -6.45 -24.03
CA GLN A 392 0.75 -6.96 -23.39
C GLN A 392 0.84 -6.87 -21.87
N THR A 393 -0.25 -6.43 -21.24
CA THR A 393 -0.43 -6.47 -19.78
C THR A 393 -1.26 -7.72 -19.44
N TRP A 394 -0.78 -8.65 -18.61
CA TRP A 394 -1.48 -9.90 -18.29
C TRP A 394 -1.52 -10.18 -16.79
N ASN A 395 -2.60 -10.81 -16.33
CA ASN A 395 -2.77 -11.30 -14.95
C ASN A 395 -3.30 -12.75 -15.00
N PRO A 396 -2.62 -13.82 -14.49
CA PRO A 396 -1.39 -13.87 -13.67
C PRO A 396 -0.14 -14.35 -14.46
N PRO A 397 1.06 -14.33 -13.85
CA PRO A 397 2.23 -13.60 -14.37
C PRO A 397 2.84 -14.22 -15.64
N ALA A 398 2.91 -13.44 -16.71
CA ALA A 398 3.93 -13.59 -17.75
C ALA A 398 4.03 -12.26 -18.53
N PRO A 399 5.06 -11.46 -18.30
CA PRO A 399 5.33 -10.30 -19.13
C PRO A 399 6.25 -10.75 -20.26
N HIS A 400 5.98 -10.29 -21.48
CA HIS A 400 6.91 -10.45 -22.59
C HIS A 400 7.15 -9.08 -23.22
N TRP A 401 8.37 -8.58 -23.08
CA TRP A 401 8.97 -7.64 -24.02
C TRP A 401 10.07 -8.34 -24.81
N THR A 402 10.13 -7.97 -26.09
CA THR A 402 11.32 -7.77 -26.95
C THR A 402 11.39 -8.60 -28.23
N SER A 403 11.81 -7.88 -29.29
CA SER A 403 12.43 -8.34 -30.55
C SER A 403 11.52 -8.50 -31.78
N GLN A 404 12.01 -8.05 -32.94
CA GLN A 404 11.37 -8.09 -34.27
C GLN A 404 10.76 -9.47 -34.57
N PHE A 405 9.44 -9.54 -34.69
CA PHE A 405 8.76 -10.73 -35.22
C PHE A 405 8.41 -10.53 -36.69
N LYS A 406 8.87 -11.47 -37.54
CA LYS A 406 8.40 -11.57 -38.92
C LYS A 406 7.01 -12.21 -38.91
N ASN A 407 6.17 -11.92 -39.90
CA ASN A 407 4.77 -12.40 -40.03
C ASN A 407 4.54 -13.93 -39.93
N SER A 408 5.59 -14.75 -39.75
CA SER A 408 5.55 -16.21 -39.76
C SER A 408 6.12 -16.90 -38.50
N ASP A 409 6.46 -16.17 -37.44
CA ASP A 409 7.03 -16.79 -36.24
C ASP A 409 5.94 -17.51 -35.38
N PRO A 410 6.16 -18.77 -34.95
CA PRO A 410 5.17 -19.53 -34.19
C PRO A 410 5.10 -19.12 -32.71
N TYR A 411 3.89 -19.19 -32.14
CA TYR A 411 3.56 -18.92 -30.73
C TYR A 411 4.46 -19.65 -29.72
N GLU A 412 4.95 -20.85 -30.04
CA GLU A 412 5.85 -21.63 -29.16
C GLU A 412 7.21 -20.94 -28.89
N LYS A 413 7.66 -20.03 -29.76
CA LYS A 413 8.85 -19.20 -29.48
C LYS A 413 8.64 -18.21 -28.33
N TRP A 414 7.39 -17.93 -27.96
CA TRP A 414 7.02 -16.89 -26.99
C TRP A 414 7.17 -17.39 -25.55
N LYS A 415 6.97 -18.70 -25.30
CA LYS A 415 6.93 -19.33 -23.97
C LYS A 415 8.30 -19.51 -23.28
N THR A 416 9.41 -19.28 -23.98
CA THR A 416 10.77 -19.68 -23.53
C THR A 416 11.76 -18.53 -23.44
N MET A 417 11.29 -17.27 -23.46
CA MET A 417 12.13 -16.09 -23.35
C MET A 417 12.41 -15.71 -21.89
N ASP A 418 13.63 -15.25 -21.61
CA ASP A 418 14.07 -14.83 -20.28
C ASP A 418 13.31 -13.58 -19.81
N ASN A 419 12.65 -13.71 -18.65
CA ASN A 419 12.07 -12.72 -17.74
C ASN A 419 12.00 -11.25 -18.23
N ALA A 420 10.80 -10.78 -18.59
CA ALA A 420 10.46 -9.36 -18.64
C ALA A 420 9.75 -8.92 -17.33
N PRO A 421 9.77 -7.62 -16.98
CA PRO A 421 9.15 -7.11 -15.74
C PRO A 421 7.62 -7.17 -15.79
N VAL A 422 7.02 -7.51 -14.65
CA VAL A 422 5.56 -7.55 -14.45
C VAL A 422 5.01 -6.13 -14.51
N PHE A 423 4.09 -5.88 -15.45
CA PHE A 423 3.40 -4.60 -15.60
C PHE A 423 2.15 -4.59 -14.72
N GLU A 424 2.16 -3.78 -13.67
CA GLU A 424 0.94 -3.44 -12.93
C GLU A 424 0.40 -2.13 -13.51
N ALA A 425 -0.60 -2.22 -14.39
CA ALA A 425 -1.36 -1.05 -14.82
C ALA A 425 -2.39 -0.73 -13.72
N ARG A 426 -2.35 0.46 -13.13
CA ARG A 426 -3.50 0.94 -12.35
C ARG A 426 -4.45 1.71 -13.26
N PHE A 427 -5.68 1.25 -13.31
CA PHE A 427 -6.75 1.88 -14.07
C PHE A 427 -7.40 2.99 -13.24
N SER A 428 -6.92 4.23 -13.38
CA SER A 428 -7.62 5.44 -12.92
C SER A 428 -8.68 5.92 -13.93
N GLY A 429 -9.03 5.06 -14.89
CA GLY A 429 -9.72 5.46 -16.13
C GLY A 429 -8.75 5.94 -17.21
N ILE A 430 -7.46 6.04 -16.89
CA ILE A 430 -6.37 6.36 -17.81
C ILE A 430 -5.28 5.29 -17.64
N VAL A 431 -4.61 4.94 -18.74
CA VAL A 431 -3.42 4.10 -18.75
C VAL A 431 -2.35 4.75 -19.60
N GLU A 432 -1.12 4.77 -19.10
CA GLU A 432 -0.01 5.49 -19.70
C GLU A 432 1.19 4.55 -19.92
N MET A 433 1.92 4.76 -21.01
CA MET A 433 3.08 3.95 -21.39
C MET A 433 4.08 4.79 -22.16
N MET A 434 5.37 4.50 -21.95
CA MET A 434 6.45 5.09 -22.75
C MET A 434 7.30 4.00 -23.40
N PHE A 435 7.68 4.25 -24.65
CA PHE A 435 8.37 3.30 -25.50
C PHE A 435 9.62 3.96 -26.10
N ALA A 436 10.80 3.39 -25.86
CA ALA A 436 12.05 3.76 -26.52
C ALA A 436 12.39 2.68 -27.56
N PRO A 437 12.13 2.90 -28.86
CA PRO A 437 12.48 1.92 -29.87
C PRO A 437 13.99 1.76 -29.96
N SER A 438 14.52 0.55 -29.77
CA SER A 438 15.94 0.25 -29.96
C SER A 438 16.43 0.47 -31.40
N ASP A 439 15.51 0.48 -32.38
CA ASP A 439 15.76 0.87 -33.77
C ASP A 439 15.28 2.31 -33.98
N TYR A 440 16.22 3.26 -33.96
CA TYR A 440 16.05 4.73 -34.16
C TYR A 440 15.50 5.15 -35.55
N LYS A 441 14.76 4.29 -36.26
CA LYS A 441 14.26 4.52 -37.62
C LYS A 441 12.75 4.29 -37.75
N LEU A 442 11.95 4.68 -36.75
CA LEU A 442 10.54 4.92 -37.01
C LEU A 442 10.46 6.19 -37.86
N SER A 443 10.14 6.07 -39.16
CA SER A 443 9.78 7.23 -39.99
C SER A 443 8.26 7.39 -40.04
N THR A 444 7.59 6.26 -40.18
CA THR A 444 6.14 6.09 -40.06
C THR A 444 5.87 4.75 -39.37
N PHE A 445 4.77 4.66 -38.62
CA PHE A 445 4.33 3.41 -37.99
C PHE A 445 2.81 3.32 -37.89
N ASN A 446 2.31 2.10 -37.77
CA ASN A 446 0.93 1.83 -37.40
C ASN A 446 0.88 1.40 -35.94
N LEU A 447 -0.15 1.82 -35.23
CA LEU A 447 -0.45 1.41 -33.87
C LEU A 447 -1.83 0.77 -33.84
N THR A 448 -1.91 -0.45 -33.36
CA THR A 448 -3.17 -1.07 -32.95
C THR A 448 -3.17 -1.26 -31.46
N PHE A 449 -4.24 -0.78 -30.82
CA PHE A 449 -4.48 -1.00 -29.41
C PHE A 449 -5.70 -1.90 -29.23
N TYR A 450 -5.59 -2.85 -28.29
CA TYR A 450 -6.67 -3.74 -27.90
C TYR A 450 -6.83 -3.68 -26.38
N ALA A 451 -8.07 -3.54 -25.92
CA ALA A 451 -8.43 -3.66 -24.51
C ALA A 451 -9.53 -4.71 -24.35
N GLY A 452 -9.34 -5.68 -23.46
CA GLY A 452 -10.36 -6.70 -23.21
C GLY A 452 -10.40 -7.22 -21.79
N GLY A 453 -11.51 -7.88 -21.42
CA GLY A 453 -11.76 -8.44 -20.09
C GLY A 453 -11.62 -9.97 -20.04
N ILE A 454 -11.12 -10.52 -18.93
CA ILE A 454 -11.06 -11.97 -18.70
C ILE A 454 -12.36 -12.49 -18.08
N ASN A 455 -13.17 -13.25 -18.84
CA ASN A 455 -14.36 -13.95 -18.35
C ASN A 455 -14.14 -15.48 -18.32
N GLY A 456 -13.47 -15.99 -17.28
CA GLY A 456 -13.45 -17.41 -16.89
C GLY A 456 -12.99 -18.46 -17.93
N LYS A 457 -11.82 -19.08 -17.69
CA LYS A 457 -11.19 -20.24 -18.38
C LYS A 457 -11.03 -20.23 -19.90
N ASP A 458 -11.83 -19.48 -20.64
CA ASP A 458 -11.69 -19.28 -22.08
C ASP A 458 -11.36 -17.80 -22.33
N SER A 459 -10.19 -17.56 -22.91
CA SER A 459 -9.75 -16.25 -23.40
C SER A 459 -10.61 -15.86 -24.60
N VAL A 460 -11.82 -15.38 -24.36
CA VAL A 460 -12.58 -14.66 -25.39
C VAL A 460 -11.93 -13.29 -25.52
N PHE A 461 -11.35 -13.02 -26.69
CA PHE A 461 -10.84 -11.70 -27.08
C PHE A 461 -12.03 -10.75 -27.27
N ASP A 462 -12.64 -10.32 -26.17
CA ASP A 462 -13.68 -9.32 -26.14
C ASP A 462 -12.98 -7.96 -26.14
N SER A 463 -12.62 -7.50 -27.33
CA SER A 463 -11.57 -6.50 -27.51
C SER A 463 -12.14 -5.25 -28.16
N ASP A 464 -12.38 -4.23 -27.36
CA ASP A 464 -12.44 -2.89 -27.92
C ASP A 464 -11.06 -2.57 -28.54
N SER A 465 -11.05 -1.89 -29.69
CA SER A 465 -9.80 -1.69 -30.42
C SER A 465 -9.76 -0.42 -31.25
N ILE A 466 -8.66 0.32 -31.09
CA ILE A 466 -8.34 1.46 -31.93
C ILE A 466 -7.17 1.09 -32.85
N ASN A 467 -7.38 1.33 -34.16
CA ASN A 467 -6.34 1.23 -35.17
C ASN A 467 -5.96 2.63 -35.66
N ILE A 468 -4.67 2.91 -35.66
CA ILE A 468 -4.11 4.19 -36.07
C ILE A 468 -3.00 3.91 -37.08
N ASN A 469 -3.20 4.32 -38.33
CA ASN A 469 -2.27 4.05 -39.41
C ASN A 469 -1.46 5.30 -39.79
N ASP A 470 -0.30 5.09 -40.39
CA ASP A 470 0.55 6.12 -41.00
C ASP A 470 0.99 7.25 -40.04
N ILE A 471 1.21 6.91 -38.76
CA ILE A 471 1.70 7.86 -37.75
C ILE A 471 3.12 8.28 -38.12
N LYS A 472 3.34 9.58 -38.35
CA LYS A 472 4.65 10.15 -38.65
C LYS A 472 5.40 10.42 -37.35
N TRP A 473 6.59 9.82 -37.21
CA TRP A 473 7.42 9.92 -36.01
C TRP A 473 8.17 11.25 -35.89
#